data_AF-A0A182RQJ7-F1
#
_entry.id   AF-A0A182RQJ7-F1
#
_cell.length_a   1.000
_cell.length_b   1.000
_cell.length_c   1.000
_cell.angle_alpha   90.00
_cell.angle_beta   90.00
_cell.angle_gamma   90.00
#
_symmetry.space_group_name_H-M   'P 1'
#
loop_
_entity.id
_entity.type
_entity.pdbx_description
1 polymer ?
#
loop_
_entity_poly.entity_id
_entity_poly.type
_entity_poly.pdbx_seq_one_letter_code
_entity_poly.pdbx_strand_id
1 'polypeptide(L)'
;MTMQTMWSGCGARKLLNLRLFDDTATGKRWTESVVDQRLEILCVSQFTLYHRLKGNRPDFSKAMQGPEAQQLYGSLLKQLREQYTSDRIQDGRFGAMMQVHIQNDGPVTLDIESPAQSEQERQKLKRTMELKAKSAGKIDGKPTGSAEGTMKNLTDAE
;
A
#
# COMPACT_ATOMS: atom_id res chain seq x y z
N MET A 1 9.89 -7.34 -8.70
CA MET A 1 8.42 -7.50 -8.62
C MET A 1 7.79 -6.11 -8.59
N THR A 2 7.09 -5.74 -9.64
CA THR A 2 6.55 -4.38 -9.87
C THR A 2 5.30 -4.16 -9.05
N MET A 3 5.19 -3.04 -8.35
CA MET A 3 3.97 -2.67 -7.64
C MET A 3 3.63 -1.21 -7.85
N GLN A 4 2.63 -0.96 -8.70
CA GLN A 4 1.98 0.33 -8.83
C GLN A 4 0.48 0.20 -8.52
N THR A 5 0.03 1.07 -7.61
CA THR A 5 -1.33 1.56 -7.37
C THR A 5 -2.37 0.70 -6.61
N MET A 6 -2.88 1.34 -5.53
CA MET A 6 -4.18 1.21 -4.86
C MET A 6 -4.69 -0.22 -4.64
N TRP A 7 -4.13 -0.85 -3.62
CA TRP A 7 -4.39 -2.22 -3.24
C TRP A 7 -5.76 -2.35 -2.57
N SER A 8 -6.71 -2.96 -3.26
CA SER A 8 -7.95 -3.46 -2.68
C SER A 8 -7.66 -4.81 -2.00
N GLY A 9 -6.83 -4.85 -0.95
CA GLY A 9 -6.53 -6.06 -0.14
C GLY A 9 -5.92 -7.31 -0.83
N CYS A 10 -5.91 -7.39 -2.16
CA CYS A 10 -5.80 -8.65 -2.90
C CYS A 10 -4.39 -9.02 -3.36
N GLY A 11 -3.49 -8.05 -3.50
CA GLY A 11 -2.17 -8.34 -4.05
C GLY A 11 -1.28 -9.17 -3.11
N ALA A 12 -1.45 -9.10 -1.78
CA ALA A 12 -0.48 -9.68 -0.83
C ALA A 12 -0.65 -11.19 -0.85
N ARG A 13 -1.91 -11.60 -0.78
CA ARG A 13 -2.36 -12.95 -1.09
C ARG A 13 -1.84 -13.42 -2.45
N LYS A 14 -1.91 -12.60 -3.50
CA LYS A 14 -1.38 -12.99 -4.82
C LYS A 14 0.13 -13.25 -4.75
N LEU A 15 0.94 -12.34 -4.19
CA LEU A 15 2.40 -12.52 -4.10
C LEU A 15 2.76 -13.80 -3.34
N LEU A 16 2.09 -14.04 -2.20
CA LEU A 16 2.35 -15.19 -1.34
C LEU A 16 1.97 -16.53 -1.99
N ASN A 17 0.98 -16.55 -2.88
CA ASN A 17 0.45 -17.79 -3.48
C ASN A 17 0.92 -18.02 -4.93
N LEU A 18 1.82 -17.19 -5.47
CA LEU A 18 2.41 -17.44 -6.78
C LEU A 18 3.22 -18.72 -6.75
N ARG A 19 2.90 -19.65 -7.65
CA ARG A 19 3.62 -20.91 -7.80
C ARG A 19 4.80 -20.71 -8.76
N LEU A 20 5.97 -20.45 -8.20
CA LEU A 20 7.20 -20.12 -8.94
C LEU A 20 8.29 -21.17 -8.78
N PHE A 21 8.10 -22.10 -7.84
CA PHE A 21 9.11 -23.06 -7.47
C PHE A 21 8.65 -24.48 -7.83
N ASP A 22 9.64 -25.34 -8.05
CA ASP A 22 9.41 -26.76 -8.29
C ASP A 22 9.15 -27.46 -6.95
N ASP A 23 8.26 -28.44 -6.95
CA ASP A 23 8.00 -29.29 -5.78
C ASP A 23 9.27 -30.06 -5.42
N THR A 24 9.76 -29.84 -4.20
CA THR A 24 11.01 -30.44 -3.71
C THR A 24 10.95 -31.95 -3.55
N ALA A 25 9.76 -32.53 -3.35
CA ALA A 25 9.54 -33.96 -3.17
C ALA A 25 9.25 -34.68 -4.50
N THR A 26 8.43 -34.08 -5.36
CA THR A 26 7.99 -34.72 -6.61
C THR A 26 8.76 -34.26 -7.86
N GLY A 27 9.49 -33.15 -7.78
CA GLY A 27 10.16 -32.52 -8.92
C GLY A 27 9.20 -31.86 -9.91
N LYS A 28 7.90 -31.76 -9.58
CA LYS A 28 6.90 -31.16 -10.45
C LYS A 28 7.14 -29.65 -10.55
N ARG A 29 7.19 -29.13 -11.76
CA ARG A 29 7.50 -27.72 -11.99
C ARG A 29 6.35 -26.78 -11.73
N TRP A 30 6.67 -25.57 -11.24
CA TRP A 30 5.71 -24.46 -11.09
C TRP A 30 4.53 -24.78 -10.17
N THR A 31 4.78 -25.54 -9.11
CA THR A 31 3.74 -25.99 -8.19
C THR A 31 3.88 -25.42 -6.79
N GLU A 32 5.05 -24.98 -6.36
CA GLU A 32 5.22 -24.44 -5.01
C GLU A 32 5.34 -22.93 -5.00
N SER A 33 4.76 -22.34 -3.97
CA SER A 33 4.85 -20.92 -3.66
C SER A 33 5.97 -20.62 -2.66
N VAL A 34 6.25 -19.33 -2.46
CA VAL A 34 7.19 -18.87 -1.44
C VAL A 34 6.80 -19.33 -0.03
N VAL A 35 5.49 -19.48 0.22
CA VAL A 35 4.96 -19.95 1.50
C VAL A 35 5.18 -21.46 1.65
N ASP A 36 4.93 -22.24 0.59
CA ASP A 36 5.06 -23.70 0.61
C ASP A 36 6.50 -24.12 0.95
N GLN A 37 7.48 -23.44 0.34
CA GLN A 37 8.91 -23.68 0.60
C GLN A 37 9.49 -22.92 1.79
N ARG A 38 8.66 -22.11 2.49
CA ARG A 38 9.10 -21.27 3.61
C ARG A 38 10.28 -20.37 3.23
N LEU A 39 10.22 -19.75 2.07
CA LEU A 39 11.25 -18.86 1.56
C LEU A 39 11.04 -17.42 2.05
N GLU A 40 12.01 -16.56 1.79
CA GLU A 40 11.99 -15.14 2.16
C GLU A 40 11.56 -14.24 1.00
N ILE A 41 11.03 -13.07 1.32
CA ILE A 41 10.64 -12.05 0.35
C ILE A 41 11.40 -10.77 0.66
N LEU A 42 12.17 -10.27 -0.30
CA LEU A 42 12.75 -8.93 -0.26
C LEU A 42 11.87 -7.97 -1.06
N CYS A 43 11.27 -7.01 -0.37
CA CYS A 43 10.52 -5.92 -0.99
C CYS A 43 11.40 -4.68 -1.15
N VAL A 44 11.40 -4.11 -2.36
CA VAL A 44 12.10 -2.87 -2.68
C VAL A 44 11.14 -1.96 -3.45
N SER A 45 10.91 -0.74 -2.95
CA SER A 45 10.09 0.25 -3.63
C SER A 45 10.76 0.74 -4.92
N GLN A 46 10.10 0.61 -6.07
CA GLN A 46 10.66 0.97 -7.37
C GLN A 46 9.66 1.74 -8.24
N PHE A 47 9.62 3.07 -8.08
CA PHE A 47 8.68 3.93 -8.82
C PHE A 47 8.98 4.00 -10.33
N THR A 48 10.22 3.73 -10.73
CA THR A 48 10.66 3.83 -12.13
C THR A 48 9.99 2.81 -13.03
N LEU A 49 9.42 1.73 -12.47
CA LEU A 49 8.66 0.75 -13.22
C LEU A 49 7.37 1.34 -13.81
N TYR A 50 6.90 2.47 -13.28
CA TYR A 50 5.76 3.20 -13.82
C TYR A 50 6.19 4.39 -14.68
N HIS A 51 7.02 4.09 -15.67
CA HIS A 51 7.50 5.07 -16.63
C HIS A 51 6.60 5.17 -17.87
N ARG A 52 6.65 6.32 -18.53
CA ARG A 52 6.32 6.47 -19.95
C ARG A 52 7.56 6.93 -20.69
N LEU A 53 7.70 6.58 -21.95
CA LEU A 53 8.79 7.07 -22.77
C LEU A 53 8.31 8.25 -23.62
N LYS A 54 9.01 9.39 -23.50
CA LYS A 54 8.90 10.53 -24.40
C LYS A 54 10.18 10.57 -25.24
N GLY A 55 10.16 9.89 -26.38
CA GLY A 55 11.38 9.51 -27.10
C GLY A 55 12.23 8.57 -26.23
N ASN A 56 13.48 8.94 -25.98
CA ASN A 56 14.41 8.16 -25.13
C ASN A 56 14.39 8.59 -23.66
N ARG A 57 13.58 9.60 -23.29
CA ARG A 57 13.52 10.11 -21.93
C ARG A 57 12.37 9.43 -21.16
N PRO A 58 12.65 8.78 -20.01
CA PRO A 58 11.61 8.30 -19.14
C PRO A 58 10.91 9.46 -18.43
N ASP A 59 9.58 9.37 -18.39
CA ASP A 59 8.66 10.29 -17.73
C ASP A 59 7.91 9.52 -16.63
N PHE A 60 8.08 9.96 -15.39
CA PHE A 60 7.48 9.34 -14.21
C PHE A 60 6.32 10.17 -13.65
N SER A 61 5.78 11.12 -14.42
CA SER A 61 4.72 12.03 -13.95
C SER A 61 3.45 11.33 -13.45
N LYS A 62 3.21 10.07 -13.87
CA LYS A 62 2.07 9.28 -13.42
C LYS A 62 2.37 8.46 -12.16
N ALA A 63 3.62 8.44 -11.68
CA ALA A 63 3.96 7.73 -10.47
C ALA A 63 3.32 8.39 -9.24
N MET A 64 2.91 7.59 -8.26
CA MET A 64 2.40 8.10 -6.99
C MET A 64 3.48 8.89 -6.26
N GLN A 65 3.09 9.99 -5.63
CA GLN A 65 4.02 10.91 -4.95
C GLN A 65 4.48 10.36 -3.59
N GLY A 66 5.64 10.83 -3.13
CA GLY A 66 6.41 10.25 -2.02
C GLY A 66 5.61 9.84 -0.78
N PRO A 67 4.86 10.77 -0.11
CA PRO A 67 4.15 10.45 1.13
C PRO A 67 3.07 9.37 0.97
N GLU A 68 2.25 9.48 -0.08
CA GLU A 68 1.19 8.49 -0.37
C GLU A 68 1.78 7.15 -0.78
N ALA A 69 2.85 7.17 -1.58
CA ALA A 69 3.55 5.97 -2.00
C ALA A 69 4.20 5.24 -0.82
N GLN A 70 4.78 5.98 0.13
CA GLN A 70 5.36 5.41 1.34
C GLN A 70 4.29 4.74 2.22
N GLN A 71 3.13 5.39 2.40
CA GLN A 71 2.02 4.81 3.15
C GLN A 71 1.47 3.54 2.48
N LEU A 72 1.31 3.57 1.15
CA LEU A 72 0.86 2.42 0.37
C LEU A 72 1.85 1.25 0.49
N TYR A 73 3.14 1.54 0.33
CA TYR A 73 4.22 0.56 0.47
C TYR A 73 4.28 -0.03 1.88
N GLY A 74 4.19 0.80 2.92
CA GLY A 74 4.14 0.33 4.30
C GLY A 74 2.91 -0.54 4.58
N SER A 75 1.76 -0.21 3.99
CA SER A 75 0.53 -1.00 4.12
C SER A 75 0.64 -2.38 3.46
N LEU A 76 1.32 -2.47 2.31
CA LEU A 76 1.67 -3.76 1.70
C LEU A 76 2.52 -4.61 2.65
N LEU A 77 3.63 -4.04 3.12
CA LEU A 77 4.58 -4.78 3.96
C LEU A 77 3.89 -5.30 5.22
N LYS A 78 3.04 -4.48 5.82
CA LYS A 78 2.18 -4.88 6.94
C LYS A 78 1.31 -6.07 6.58
N GLN A 79 0.57 -6.01 5.47
CA GLN A 79 -0.28 -7.13 5.02
C GLN A 79 0.51 -8.41 4.75
N LEU A 80 1.70 -8.32 4.15
CA LEU A 80 2.57 -9.47 3.91
C LEU A 80 3.03 -10.11 5.23
N ARG A 81 3.46 -9.29 6.20
CA ARG A 81 3.89 -9.75 7.52
C ARG A 81 2.74 -10.39 8.32
N GLU A 82 1.54 -9.84 8.21
CA GLU A 82 0.34 -10.37 8.86
C GLU A 82 -0.15 -11.70 8.24
N GLN A 83 0.04 -11.89 6.93
CA GLN A 83 -0.44 -13.08 6.21
C GLN A 83 0.59 -14.21 6.09
N TYR A 84 1.86 -13.96 6.46
CA TYR A 84 2.94 -14.94 6.34
C TYR A 84 3.75 -15.05 7.64
N THR A 85 5.07 -14.88 7.61
CA THR A 85 5.93 -14.82 8.80
C THR A 85 6.72 -13.52 8.74
N SER A 86 6.62 -12.72 9.81
CA SER A 86 7.10 -11.33 9.82
C SER A 86 8.61 -11.22 9.53
N ASP A 87 9.40 -12.15 10.08
CA ASP A 87 10.85 -12.27 9.91
C ASP A 87 11.27 -12.66 8.49
N ARG A 88 10.38 -13.22 7.68
CA ARG A 88 10.64 -13.58 6.28
C ARG A 88 10.34 -12.46 5.28
N ILE A 89 9.76 -11.35 5.74
CA ILE A 89 9.47 -10.17 4.90
C ILE A 89 10.53 -9.11 5.15
N GLN A 90 11.54 -9.10 4.30
CA GLN A 90 12.62 -8.13 4.28
C GLN A 90 12.20 -6.88 3.51
N ASP A 91 12.64 -5.72 4.01
CA ASP A 91 12.38 -4.41 3.42
C ASP A 91 13.71 -3.74 3.05
N GLY A 92 13.71 -3.03 1.92
CA GLY A 92 14.72 -2.03 1.63
C GLY A 92 14.52 -0.75 2.46
N ARG A 93 15.05 0.36 1.92
CA ARG A 93 14.83 1.71 2.48
C ARG A 93 14.07 2.55 1.46
N PHE A 94 12.81 2.85 1.76
CA PHE A 94 11.96 3.66 0.88
C PHE A 94 12.61 5.02 0.57
N GLY A 95 12.67 5.38 -0.71
CA GLY A 95 13.20 6.67 -1.17
C GLY A 95 14.73 6.83 -1.05
N ALA A 96 15.45 5.83 -0.55
CA ALA A 96 16.90 5.87 -0.47
C ALA A 96 17.55 5.36 -1.77
N MET A 97 18.74 5.88 -2.09
CA MET A 97 19.62 5.28 -3.08
C MET A 97 20.15 3.95 -2.53
N MET A 98 19.95 2.87 -3.28
CA MET A 98 20.29 1.51 -2.85
C MET A 98 21.05 0.77 -3.94
N GLN A 99 21.98 -0.09 -3.51
CA GLN A 99 22.54 -1.15 -4.34
C GLN A 99 21.87 -2.45 -3.93
N VAL A 100 21.14 -3.07 -4.85
CA VAL A 100 20.39 -4.32 -4.59
C VAL A 100 21.07 -5.44 -5.35
N HIS A 101 21.63 -6.39 -4.62
CA HIS A 101 22.27 -7.58 -5.18
C HIS A 101 21.22 -8.68 -5.34
N ILE A 102 21.00 -9.13 -6.57
CA ILE A 102 20.02 -10.17 -6.89
C ILE A 102 20.74 -11.30 -7.62
N GLN A 103 20.73 -12.49 -7.02
CA GLN A 103 21.17 -13.72 -7.65
C GLN A 103 19.93 -14.50 -8.06
N ASN A 104 19.59 -14.46 -9.35
CA ASN A 104 18.43 -15.19 -9.86
C ASN A 104 18.78 -16.66 -10.07
N ASP A 105 18.11 -17.54 -9.32
CA ASP A 105 18.11 -18.98 -9.59
C ASP A 105 17.01 -19.30 -10.62
N GLY A 106 17.38 -19.85 -11.78
CA GLY A 106 16.49 -19.97 -12.95
C GLY A 106 17.15 -19.48 -14.25
N PRO A 107 16.89 -18.23 -14.73
CA PRO A 107 16.15 -17.13 -14.10
C PRO A 107 14.65 -17.09 -14.45
N VAL A 108 13.84 -16.72 -13.47
CA VAL A 108 12.38 -16.52 -13.58
C VAL A 108 12.06 -15.06 -13.26
N THR A 109 11.40 -14.36 -14.17
CA THR A 109 10.96 -12.97 -13.95
C THR A 109 9.52 -12.84 -14.39
N LEU A 110 8.69 -12.25 -13.52
CA LEU A 110 7.28 -12.01 -13.79
C LEU A 110 6.93 -10.56 -13.57
N ASP A 111 6.20 -10.02 -14.54
CA ASP A 111 5.51 -8.74 -14.41
C ASP A 111 4.09 -8.98 -13.96
N ILE A 112 3.73 -8.35 -12.85
CA ILE A 112 2.41 -8.47 -12.24
C ILE A 112 1.84 -7.07 -12.09
N GLU A 113 0.74 -6.84 -12.78
CA GLU A 113 -0.08 -5.66 -12.59
C GLU A 113 -1.32 -6.03 -11.79
N SER A 114 -1.73 -5.16 -10.86
CA SER A 114 -3.07 -5.26 -10.28
C SER A 114 -4.08 -4.97 -11.39
N PRO A 115 -5.24 -5.65 -11.44
CA PRO A 115 -6.26 -5.38 -12.45
C PRO A 115 -6.56 -3.88 -12.52
N ALA A 116 -6.55 -3.32 -13.73
CA ALA A 116 -7.00 -1.96 -13.93
C ALA A 116 -8.45 -1.89 -13.44
N GLN A 117 -8.69 -1.17 -12.34
CA GLN A 117 -10.05 -0.72 -12.04
C GLN A 117 -10.55 0.01 -13.29
N SER A 118 -11.67 -0.45 -13.83
CA SER A 118 -12.34 0.22 -14.94
C SER A 118 -12.51 1.71 -14.60
N GLU A 119 -12.52 2.57 -15.61
CA GLU A 119 -12.69 4.01 -15.40
C GLU A 119 -13.96 4.32 -14.59
N GLN A 120 -14.99 3.49 -14.76
CA GLN A 120 -16.23 3.50 -13.99
C GLN A 120 -16.02 3.16 -12.51
N GLU A 121 -15.23 2.13 -12.19
CA GLU A 121 -14.88 1.79 -10.80
C GLU A 121 -14.05 2.87 -10.13
N ARG A 122 -13.09 3.47 -10.85
CA ARG A 122 -12.29 4.60 -10.34
C ARG A 122 -13.17 5.82 -10.05
N GLN A 123 -14.09 6.16 -10.95
CA GLN A 123 -15.05 7.25 -10.75
C GLN A 123 -15.99 6.96 -9.56
N LYS A 124 -16.45 5.71 -9.42
CA LYS A 124 -17.30 5.29 -8.29
C LYS A 124 -16.57 5.36 -6.96
N LEU A 125 -15.30 4.94 -6.91
CA LEU A 125 -14.45 5.04 -5.72
C LEU A 125 -14.23 6.50 -5.33
N LYS A 126 -13.88 7.35 -6.31
CA LYS A 126 -13.64 8.78 -6.11
C LYS A 126 -14.87 9.48 -5.54
N ARG A 127 -16.05 9.23 -6.14
CA ARG A 127 -17.34 9.74 -5.64
C ARG A 127 -17.66 9.26 -4.23
N THR A 128 -17.36 8.00 -3.92
CA THR A 128 -17.60 7.42 -2.59
C THR A 128 -16.67 8.02 -1.53
N MET A 129 -15.40 8.26 -1.87
CA MET A 129 -14.42 8.91 -1.00
C MET A 129 -14.78 10.37 -0.73
N GLU A 130 -15.20 11.11 -1.76
CA GLU A 130 -15.68 12.49 -1.64
C GLU A 130 -16.93 12.60 -0.73
N LEU A 131 -17.86 11.64 -0.83
CA LEU A 131 -19.04 11.57 0.04
C LEU A 131 -18.69 11.26 1.50
N LYS A 132 -17.72 10.37 1.73
CA LYS A 132 -17.20 10.06 3.08
C LYS A 132 -16.49 11.25 3.70
N ALA A 133 -15.66 11.96 2.93
CA ALA A 133 -14.98 13.17 3.39
C ALA A 133 -15.97 14.27 3.79
N LYS A 134 -17.05 14.45 3.00
CA LYS A 134 -18.13 15.41 3.32
C LYS A 134 -18.96 15.02 4.56
N SER A 135 -19.13 13.73 4.81
CA SER A 135 -19.86 13.24 5.99
C SER A 135 -19.03 13.31 7.27
N ALA A 136 -17.70 13.11 7.17
CA ALA A 136 -16.79 13.24 8.30
C ALA A 136 -16.63 14.70 8.79
N GLY A 137 -16.85 15.69 7.92
CA GLY A 137 -16.80 17.11 8.29
C GLY A 137 -18.08 17.68 8.92
N LYS A 138 -19.11 16.87 9.20
CA LYS A 138 -20.44 17.34 9.68
C LYS A 138 -20.79 16.88 11.11
N ILE A 139 -19.78 16.65 11.95
CA ILE A 139 -19.95 16.34 13.38
C ILE A 139 -19.17 17.30 14.26
N ASP A 140 -19.44 18.61 14.17
CA ASP A 140 -19.17 19.55 15.27
C ASP A 140 -20.04 20.78 15.08
N GLY A 141 -21.04 20.94 15.95
CA GLY A 141 -21.92 22.11 15.94
C GLY A 141 -23.33 21.85 16.47
N LYS A 142 -23.44 21.58 17.78
CA LYS A 142 -24.70 21.84 18.50
C LYS A 142 -24.37 22.52 19.83
N PRO A 143 -24.60 23.83 19.98
CA PRO A 143 -24.65 24.43 21.30
C PRO A 143 -26.00 24.08 21.92
N THR A 144 -25.96 23.38 23.06
CA THR A 144 -27.10 23.20 23.95
C THR A 144 -27.37 24.53 24.66
N GLY A 145 -28.56 25.10 24.47
CA GLY A 145 -29.02 26.19 25.32
C GLY A 145 -29.41 25.69 26.70
N SER A 146 -29.11 26.48 27.75
CA SER A 146 -30.00 26.66 28.89
C SER A 146 -29.56 27.84 29.77
N ALA A 147 -30.52 28.73 30.00
CA ALA A 147 -30.77 29.56 31.19
C ALA A 147 -29.67 30.52 31.73
N GLU A 148 -29.91 31.81 31.48
CA GLU A 148 -29.48 32.91 32.37
C GLU A 148 -30.00 32.71 33.80
N GLY A 149 -29.08 32.75 34.76
CA GLY A 149 -29.36 32.76 36.19
C GLY A 149 -28.46 33.77 36.88
N THR A 150 -29.02 34.95 37.16
CA THR A 150 -28.48 36.04 37.98
C THR A 150 -28.03 35.54 39.37
N MET A 151 -26.80 35.84 39.79
CA MET A 151 -26.51 36.24 41.19
C MET A 151 -25.23 37.06 41.30
N LYS A 152 -25.38 38.18 42.01
CA LYS A 152 -24.36 39.11 42.49
C LYS A 152 -23.47 38.42 43.55
N ASN A 153 -22.22 38.86 43.67
CA ASN A 153 -21.52 39.10 44.96
C ASN A 153 -20.25 39.91 44.66
N LEU A 154 -20.21 41.17 45.12
CA LEU A 154 -19.48 41.66 46.30
C LEU A 154 -17.96 41.66 46.10
N THR A 155 -17.44 42.84 45.74
CA THR A 155 -16.04 43.24 45.95
C THR A 155 -15.98 44.05 47.23
N ASP A 156 -15.41 43.46 48.27
CA ASP A 156 -14.76 44.16 49.37
C ASP A 156 -13.25 44.03 49.16
N ALA A 157 -12.54 45.17 49.28
CA ALA A 157 -11.20 45.34 49.86
C ALA A 157 -10.35 46.36 49.09
N GLU A 158 -10.25 47.54 49.74
CA GLU A 158 -9.10 48.45 49.83
C GLU A 158 -8.67 49.26 48.60
#